data_AF-A0A525BXY8-F1
#
_entry.id   AF-A0A525BXY8-F1
#
_cell.length_a   1.000
_cell.length_b   1.000
_cell.length_c   1.000
_cell.angle_alpha   90.00
_cell.angle_beta   90.00
_cell.angle_gamma   90.00
#
_symmetry.space_group_name_H-M   'P 1'
#
loop_
_entity.id
_entity.type
_entity.pdbx_description
1 polymer ?
#
loop_
_entity_poly.entity_id
_entity_poly.type
_entity_poly.pdbx_seq_one_letter_code
_entity_poly.pdbx_strand_id
1 'polypeptide(L)'
;MRTRAHGRLALILTDTKINNNIISEVNEMALLDELKQEANKRKLSEEARAKEIEQREQYYRNDILPKLIRVFNYLDELVKAIIYLQREITVSYQITGVGELQGLLQDNYKVSVDSTQAMKRVALSFVCDKDEDLEFEVKGEKLIEQQVSFLLSHKLEFDQKKKRNLRSNVTESVFKLKKRVPVSIAMEADIDNSQIILKIHNFSSLGLIQRTLEVDEITDEYLDRLGRYIMRQDQSFITNELSEEALKSIRDKLRREEKQRAKELGMRVQQLREERIKQDQGVLDKARGRLGA
;
A
#
# COMPACT_ATOMS: atom_id res chain seq x y z
N MET A 1 -71.89 37.76 59.05
CA MET A 1 -72.41 38.85 58.19
C MET A 1 -71.51 40.07 58.35
N ARG A 2 -71.07 40.66 57.22
CA ARG A 2 -70.44 41.99 57.00
C ARG A 2 -69.06 42.27 57.66
N THR A 3 -67.93 42.23 56.93
CA THR A 3 -67.23 43.21 56.03
C THR A 3 -66.53 44.42 56.70
N ARG A 4 -65.16 44.37 56.72
CA ARG A 4 -64.07 45.40 56.52
C ARG A 4 -64.09 46.73 57.31
N ALA A 5 -63.00 47.41 57.67
CA ALA A 5 -61.51 47.30 57.66
C ALA A 5 -60.98 48.48 58.54
N HIS A 6 -59.82 48.49 59.21
CA HIS A 6 -58.51 48.94 58.70
C HIS A 6 -57.45 49.07 59.82
N GLY A 7 -56.17 48.90 59.45
CA GLY A 7 -54.97 49.42 60.15
C GLY A 7 -53.80 48.41 60.18
N ARG A 8 -52.89 48.40 59.19
CA ARG A 8 -51.50 49.00 59.21
C ARG A 8 -50.54 48.25 60.17
N LEU A 9 -49.31 47.80 59.86
CA LEU A 9 -48.17 48.21 59.01
C LEU A 9 -47.21 47.00 58.90
N ALA A 10 -46.69 46.65 57.70
CA ALA A 10 -45.35 46.93 57.17
C ALA A 10 -44.18 46.08 57.71
N LEU A 11 -43.50 45.36 56.80
CA LEU A 11 -42.05 45.02 56.75
C LEU A 11 -41.85 44.10 55.53
N ILE A 12 -41.49 44.64 54.36
CA ILE A 12 -40.11 44.68 53.80
C ILE A 12 -39.41 43.31 53.87
N LEU A 13 -39.43 42.59 52.74
CA LEU A 13 -38.39 41.69 52.22
C LEU A 13 -38.49 41.79 50.69
N THR A 14 -37.69 42.64 50.03
CA THR A 14 -36.39 42.33 49.41
C THR A 14 -36.46 41.26 48.31
N ASP A 15 -36.25 41.77 47.10
CA ASP A 15 -35.38 41.20 46.06
C ASP A 15 -35.78 39.97 45.26
N THR A 16 -35.28 40.00 44.02
CA THR A 16 -35.10 38.89 43.06
C THR A 16 -36.26 38.54 42.13
N LYS A 17 -36.76 39.51 41.34
CA LYS A 17 -37.47 39.20 40.08
C LYS A 17 -37.14 40.17 38.93
N ILE A 18 -35.86 40.46 38.75
CA ILE A 18 -35.34 40.98 37.48
C ILE A 18 -34.20 40.04 37.08
N ASN A 19 -34.19 39.62 35.81
CA ASN A 19 -33.12 38.86 35.12
C ASN A 19 -33.11 37.32 35.15
N ASN A 20 -34.24 36.63 34.95
CA ASN A 20 -34.19 35.28 34.37
C ASN A 20 -34.76 35.18 32.94
N ASN A 21 -35.58 36.14 32.49
CA ASN A 21 -36.18 36.11 31.14
C ASN A 21 -35.31 36.78 30.06
N ILE A 22 -34.46 37.75 30.45
CA ILE A 22 -33.58 38.47 29.51
C ILE A 22 -32.29 37.67 29.25
N ILE A 23 -31.84 36.87 30.22
CA ILE A 23 -30.63 36.04 30.08
C ILE A 23 -30.91 34.78 29.22
N SER A 24 -32.15 34.27 29.20
CA SER A 24 -32.53 33.15 28.34
C SER A 24 -32.68 33.53 26.86
N GLU A 25 -33.28 34.68 26.54
CA GLU A 25 -33.42 35.15 25.14
C GLU A 25 -32.06 35.56 24.52
N VAL A 26 -31.15 36.15 25.30
CA VAL A 26 -29.80 36.50 24.82
C VAL A 26 -28.93 35.24 24.62
N ASN A 27 -29.07 34.20 25.45
CA ASN A 27 -28.41 32.90 25.24
C ASN A 27 -29.04 32.08 24.10
N GLU A 28 -30.36 32.16 23.89
CA GLU A 28 -31.01 31.53 22.75
C GLU A 28 -30.60 32.18 21.43
N MET A 29 -30.47 33.51 21.37
CA MET A 29 -29.97 34.19 20.15
C MET A 29 -28.50 33.88 19.86
N ALA A 30 -27.63 33.79 20.88
CA ALA A 30 -26.23 33.40 20.69
C ALA A 30 -26.08 31.95 20.22
N LEU A 31 -26.80 31.00 20.84
CA LEU A 31 -26.80 29.59 20.44
C LEU A 31 -27.42 29.40 19.05
N LEU A 32 -28.51 30.10 18.74
CA LEU A 32 -29.15 30.02 17.43
C LEU A 32 -28.26 30.62 16.33
N ASP A 33 -27.50 31.67 16.62
CA ASP A 33 -26.55 32.26 15.68
C ASP A 33 -25.28 31.40 15.52
N GLU A 34 -24.80 30.74 16.59
CA GLU A 34 -23.77 29.70 16.51
C GLU A 34 -24.24 28.51 15.65
N LEU A 35 -25.45 28.02 15.88
CA LEU A 35 -26.05 26.92 15.09
C LEU A 35 -26.26 27.31 13.62
N LYS A 36 -26.68 28.55 13.33
CA LYS A 36 -26.77 29.07 11.96
C LYS A 36 -25.40 29.18 11.29
N GLN A 37 -24.37 29.62 12.02
CA GLN A 37 -23.01 29.67 11.51
C GLN A 37 -22.47 28.27 11.25
N GLU A 38 -22.72 27.30 12.12
CA GLU A 38 -22.33 25.90 11.92
C GLU A 38 -23.09 25.27 10.74
N ALA A 39 -24.39 25.52 10.62
CA ALA A 39 -25.21 25.05 9.50
C ALA A 39 -24.76 25.66 8.16
N ASN A 40 -24.43 26.95 8.13
CA ASN A 40 -23.91 27.62 6.93
C ASN A 40 -22.51 27.12 6.57
N LYS A 41 -21.63 26.90 7.56
CA LYS A 41 -20.31 26.28 7.32
C LYS A 41 -20.45 24.86 6.76
N ARG A 42 -21.36 24.05 7.31
CA ARG A 42 -21.65 22.70 6.77
C ARG A 42 -22.15 22.77 5.33
N LYS A 43 -23.18 23.58 5.05
CA LYS A 43 -23.70 23.77 3.69
C LYS A 43 -22.63 24.22 2.70
N LEU A 44 -21.83 25.23 3.06
CA LEU A 44 -20.74 25.70 2.20
C LEU A 44 -19.69 24.62 1.97
N SER A 45 -19.34 23.82 2.99
CA SER A 45 -18.42 22.70 2.82
C SER A 45 -18.99 21.56 1.97
N GLU A 46 -20.29 21.28 2.08
CA GLU A 46 -20.99 20.27 1.29
C GLU A 46 -21.07 20.69 -0.18
N GLU A 47 -21.41 21.95 -0.44
CA GLU A 47 -21.43 22.54 -1.79
C GLU A 47 -20.04 22.58 -2.42
N ALA A 48 -19.00 22.96 -1.66
CA ALA A 48 -17.62 22.94 -2.14
C ALA A 48 -17.18 21.51 -2.50
N ARG A 49 -17.46 20.53 -1.64
CA ARG A 49 -17.17 19.11 -1.92
C ARG A 49 -17.94 18.59 -3.13
N ALA A 50 -19.21 18.95 -3.27
CA ALA A 50 -20.01 18.54 -4.42
C ALA A 50 -19.43 19.08 -5.73
N LYS A 51 -19.02 20.36 -5.75
CA LYS A 51 -18.35 20.98 -6.90
C LYS A 51 -17.00 20.33 -7.22
N GLU A 52 -16.20 20.01 -6.20
CA GLU A 52 -14.91 19.32 -6.40
C GLU A 52 -15.11 17.92 -7.00
N ILE A 53 -16.09 17.15 -6.50
CA ILE A 53 -16.42 15.83 -7.04
C ILE A 53 -16.89 15.95 -8.48
N GLU A 54 -17.77 16.90 -8.79
CA GLU A 54 -18.28 17.12 -10.14
C GLU A 54 -17.15 17.51 -11.10
N GLN A 55 -16.23 18.38 -10.69
CA GLN A 55 -15.06 18.75 -11.50
C GLN A 55 -14.15 17.56 -11.79
N ARG A 56 -13.90 16.70 -10.80
CA ARG A 56 -13.09 15.48 -10.97
C ARG A 56 -13.76 14.49 -11.92
N GLU A 57 -15.07 14.29 -11.79
CA GLU A 57 -15.84 13.43 -12.68
C GLU A 57 -15.85 13.95 -14.12
N GLN A 58 -15.95 15.27 -14.30
CA GLN A 58 -15.85 15.89 -15.62
C GLN A 58 -14.46 15.70 -16.24
N TYR A 59 -13.39 15.94 -15.47
CA TYR A 59 -12.01 15.71 -15.92
C TYR A 59 -11.76 14.23 -16.28
N TYR A 60 -12.25 13.32 -15.44
CA TYR A 60 -12.16 11.88 -15.72
C TYR A 60 -12.82 11.52 -17.06
N ARG A 61 -14.03 12.03 -17.32
CA ARG A 61 -14.77 11.72 -18.55
C ARG A 61 -14.16 12.36 -19.79
N ASN A 62 -13.65 13.58 -19.68
CA ASN A 62 -13.18 14.36 -20.82
C ASN A 62 -11.73 14.06 -21.19
N ASP A 63 -10.88 13.77 -20.20
CA ASP A 63 -9.43 13.69 -20.39
C ASP A 63 -8.90 12.27 -20.13
N ILE A 64 -9.19 11.69 -18.96
CA ILE A 64 -8.63 10.38 -18.56
C ILE A 64 -9.23 9.23 -19.38
N LEU A 65 -10.57 9.17 -19.49
CA LEU A 65 -11.27 8.05 -20.13
C LEU A 65 -10.89 7.89 -21.61
N PRO A 66 -10.83 8.95 -22.45
CA PRO A 66 -10.37 8.82 -23.83
C PRO A 66 -8.94 8.28 -23.95
N LYS A 67 -8.05 8.68 -23.04
CA LYS A 67 -6.67 8.18 -23.00
C LYS A 67 -6.61 6.70 -22.64
N LEU A 68 -7.40 6.25 -21.67
CA LEU A 68 -7.48 4.83 -21.32
C LEU A 68 -8.05 3.98 -22.47
N ILE A 69 -9.07 4.47 -23.18
CA ILE A 69 -9.59 3.81 -24.38
C ILE A 69 -8.49 3.70 -25.45
N ARG A 70 -7.70 4.76 -25.65
CA ARG A 70 -6.56 4.75 -26.57
C ARG A 70 -5.51 3.71 -26.18
N VAL A 71 -5.15 3.64 -24.89
CA VAL A 71 -4.24 2.63 -24.35
C VAL A 71 -4.79 1.23 -24.61
N PHE A 72 -6.07 0.99 -24.34
CA PHE A 72 -6.72 -0.29 -24.58
C PHE A 72 -6.63 -0.72 -26.05
N ASN A 73 -7.02 0.17 -26.97
CA ASN A 73 -6.99 -0.11 -28.41
C ASN A 73 -5.56 -0.44 -28.87
N TYR A 74 -4.58 0.36 -28.43
CA TYR A 74 -3.18 0.13 -28.75
C TYR A 74 -2.68 -1.23 -28.24
N LEU A 75 -2.97 -1.58 -26.98
CA LEU A 75 -2.54 -2.85 -26.40
C LEU A 75 -3.24 -4.05 -27.06
N ASP A 76 -4.52 -3.92 -27.40
CA ASP A 76 -5.29 -4.96 -28.10
C ASP A 76 -4.73 -5.22 -29.52
N GLU A 77 -4.44 -4.15 -30.28
CA GLU A 77 -3.79 -4.26 -31.59
C GLU A 77 -2.37 -4.85 -31.48
N LEU A 78 -1.59 -4.40 -30.49
CA LEU A 78 -0.25 -4.92 -30.24
C LEU A 78 -0.28 -6.42 -29.94
N VAL A 79 -1.18 -6.87 -29.05
CA VAL A 79 -1.34 -8.29 -28.72
C VAL A 79 -1.74 -9.11 -29.93
N LYS A 80 -2.69 -8.63 -30.74
CA LYS A 80 -3.06 -9.28 -32.00
C LYS A 80 -1.87 -9.42 -32.95
N ALA A 81 -1.05 -8.37 -33.08
CA ALA A 81 0.15 -8.40 -33.91
C ALA A 81 1.20 -9.41 -33.39
N ILE A 82 1.41 -9.47 -32.07
CA ILE A 82 2.34 -10.42 -31.44
C ILE A 82 1.90 -11.86 -31.70
N ILE A 83 0.62 -12.16 -31.44
CA ILE A 83 0.04 -13.49 -31.65
C ILE A 83 0.15 -13.89 -33.12
N TYR A 84 -0.15 -12.97 -34.04
CA TYR A 84 -0.06 -13.23 -35.48
C TYR A 84 1.37 -13.52 -35.94
N LEU A 85 2.36 -12.80 -35.42
CA LEU A 85 3.77 -12.97 -35.78
C LEU A 85 4.42 -14.20 -35.15
N GLN A 86 3.77 -14.86 -34.18
CA GLN A 86 4.31 -16.02 -33.44
C GLN A 86 5.76 -15.83 -32.98
N ARG A 87 6.06 -14.62 -32.51
CA ARG A 87 7.43 -14.26 -32.17
C ARG A 87 7.84 -14.89 -30.85
N GLU A 88 8.83 -15.76 -30.87
CA GLU A 88 9.40 -16.35 -29.67
C GLU A 88 10.25 -15.31 -28.93
N ILE A 89 9.79 -14.88 -27.76
CA ILE A 89 10.55 -13.98 -26.88
C ILE A 89 10.98 -14.77 -25.65
N THR A 90 12.30 -14.92 -25.48
CA THR A 90 12.90 -15.62 -24.35
C THR A 90 13.33 -14.64 -23.26
N VAL A 91 13.15 -15.05 -22.00
CA VAL A 91 13.39 -14.22 -20.82
C VAL A 91 14.08 -15.03 -19.74
N SER A 92 14.91 -14.37 -18.96
CA SER A 92 15.47 -14.91 -17.73
C SER A 92 15.09 -14.06 -16.50
N TYR A 93 14.82 -14.71 -15.37
CA TYR A 93 14.59 -14.03 -14.08
C TYR A 93 15.56 -14.56 -13.02
N GLN A 94 16.13 -13.65 -12.25
CA GLN A 94 16.93 -14.01 -11.07
C GLN A 94 16.01 -14.21 -9.85
N ILE A 95 16.14 -15.36 -9.19
CA ILE A 95 15.45 -15.69 -7.95
C ILE A 95 16.46 -15.71 -6.80
N THR A 96 16.27 -14.81 -5.85
CA THR A 96 17.08 -14.72 -4.63
C THR A 96 17.12 -16.06 -3.91
N GLY A 97 18.33 -16.59 -3.70
CA GLY A 97 18.55 -17.83 -2.95
C GLY A 97 18.31 -19.13 -3.71
N VAL A 98 17.88 -19.07 -4.98
CA VAL A 98 17.57 -20.26 -5.80
C VAL A 98 18.43 -20.31 -7.07
N GLY A 99 18.61 -19.17 -7.74
CA GLY A 99 19.35 -19.08 -9.00
C GLY A 99 18.52 -18.43 -10.11
N GLU A 100 18.90 -18.66 -11.36
CA GLU A 100 18.28 -18.02 -12.52
C GLU A 100 17.28 -18.95 -13.21
N LEU A 101 16.05 -18.47 -13.43
CA LEU A 101 15.12 -19.10 -14.35
C LEU A 101 15.44 -18.63 -15.76
N GLN A 102 16.11 -19.46 -16.57
CA GLN A 102 16.50 -19.11 -17.93
C GLN A 102 15.57 -19.72 -18.98
N GLY A 103 15.43 -19.02 -20.11
CA GLY A 103 14.78 -19.53 -21.31
C GLY A 103 13.25 -19.66 -21.19
N LEU A 104 12.63 -18.79 -20.40
CA LEU A 104 11.17 -18.71 -20.32
C LEU A 104 10.63 -18.03 -21.57
N LEU A 105 9.64 -18.63 -22.21
CA LEU A 105 8.97 -18.08 -23.39
C LEU A 105 7.78 -17.24 -22.96
N GLN A 106 7.65 -16.04 -23.56
CA GLN A 106 6.47 -15.21 -23.35
C GLN A 106 5.31 -15.71 -24.20
N ASP A 107 4.19 -16.04 -23.57
CA ASP A 107 2.98 -16.49 -24.25
C ASP A 107 1.69 -16.13 -23.47
N ASN A 108 0.54 -16.48 -24.03
CA ASN A 108 -0.79 -16.33 -23.45
C ASN A 108 -1.13 -14.85 -23.13
N TYR A 109 -0.87 -13.99 -24.11
CA TYR A 109 -1.19 -12.57 -24.04
C TYR A 109 -2.69 -12.33 -23.97
N LYS A 110 -3.12 -11.52 -23.02
CA LYS A 110 -4.52 -11.15 -22.80
C LYS A 110 -4.61 -9.70 -22.34
N VAL A 111 -5.47 -8.93 -23.00
CA VAL A 111 -5.89 -7.60 -22.54
C VAL A 111 -7.23 -7.74 -21.80
N SER A 112 -7.36 -7.03 -20.70
CA SER A 112 -8.56 -7.01 -19.87
C SER A 112 -8.87 -5.59 -19.41
N VAL A 113 -10.16 -5.29 -19.29
CA VAL A 113 -10.67 -4.01 -18.82
C VAL A 113 -11.71 -4.24 -17.72
N ASP A 114 -11.89 -3.28 -16.84
CA ASP A 114 -12.90 -3.34 -15.78
C ASP A 114 -14.31 -3.04 -16.28
N SER A 115 -14.45 -2.08 -17.20
CA SER A 115 -15.70 -1.68 -17.81
C SER A 115 -15.49 -1.17 -19.23
N THR A 116 -16.42 -1.47 -20.12
CA THR A 116 -16.43 -0.96 -21.50
C THR A 116 -17.01 0.44 -21.61
N GLN A 117 -17.84 0.87 -20.65
CA GLN A 117 -18.51 2.18 -20.66
C GLN A 117 -17.82 3.21 -19.77
N ALA A 118 -17.21 2.76 -18.66
CA ALA A 118 -16.54 3.62 -17.69
C ALA A 118 -15.23 2.97 -17.27
N MET A 119 -14.31 2.87 -18.23
CA MET A 119 -13.04 2.19 -18.08
C MET A 119 -12.15 2.92 -17.09
N LYS A 120 -11.90 2.30 -15.93
CA LYS A 120 -10.93 2.79 -14.94
C LYS A 120 -9.65 1.98 -14.95
N ARG A 121 -9.64 0.80 -15.56
CA ARG A 121 -8.48 -0.07 -15.57
C ARG A 121 -8.31 -0.79 -16.89
N VAL A 122 -7.10 -0.70 -17.45
CA VAL A 122 -6.66 -1.47 -18.61
C VAL A 122 -5.47 -2.31 -18.19
N ALA A 123 -5.54 -3.62 -18.36
CA ALA A 123 -4.47 -4.53 -17.97
C ALA A 123 -4.11 -5.51 -19.08
N LEU A 124 -2.84 -5.48 -19.50
CA LEU A 124 -2.20 -6.54 -20.26
C LEU A 124 -1.63 -7.57 -19.29
N SER A 125 -1.90 -8.84 -19.54
CA SER A 125 -1.32 -9.97 -18.81
C SER A 125 -0.81 -11.01 -19.79
N PHE A 126 0.32 -11.63 -19.46
CA PHE A 126 0.87 -12.76 -20.19
C PHE A 126 1.69 -13.62 -19.21
N VAL A 127 2.10 -14.80 -19.65
CA VAL A 127 2.89 -15.72 -18.83
C VAL A 127 4.24 -15.90 -19.49
N CYS A 128 5.31 -15.90 -18.70
CA CYS A 128 6.60 -16.39 -19.13
C CYS A 128 6.75 -17.81 -18.59
N ASP A 129 6.73 -18.83 -19.44
CA ASP A 129 6.87 -20.21 -18.98
C ASP A 129 7.82 -21.08 -19.82
N LYS A 130 8.23 -22.18 -19.19
CA LYS A 130 9.04 -23.23 -19.79
C LYS A 130 8.60 -24.55 -19.16
N ASP A 131 8.46 -25.60 -19.96
CA ASP A 131 8.09 -26.94 -19.50
C ASP A 131 9.30 -27.63 -18.83
N GLU A 132 9.74 -27.06 -17.71
CA GLU A 132 10.85 -27.53 -16.91
C GLU A 132 10.67 -27.05 -15.47
N ASP A 133 10.84 -27.95 -14.51
CA ASP A 133 10.74 -27.61 -13.08
C ASP A 133 12.13 -27.37 -12.49
N LEU A 134 12.23 -26.41 -11.58
CA LEU A 134 13.43 -26.15 -10.80
C LEU A 134 13.26 -26.71 -9.39
N GLU A 135 14.07 -27.71 -9.04
CA GLU A 135 14.11 -28.28 -7.70
C GLU A 135 15.23 -27.68 -6.87
N PHE A 136 14.91 -27.25 -5.64
CA PHE A 136 15.90 -26.74 -4.69
C PHE A 136 15.53 -27.08 -3.25
N GLU A 137 16.53 -27.14 -2.38
CA GLU A 137 16.35 -27.50 -0.98
C GLU A 137 16.62 -26.31 -0.07
N VAL A 138 15.71 -26.06 0.88
CA VAL A 138 15.88 -25.04 1.91
C VAL A 138 15.86 -25.71 3.27
N LYS A 139 16.86 -25.38 4.10
CA LYS A 139 17.02 -25.91 5.46
C LYS A 139 16.67 -24.83 6.49
N GLY A 140 15.96 -25.22 7.54
CA GLY A 140 15.56 -24.34 8.63
C GLY A 140 14.15 -23.77 8.47
N GLU A 141 13.34 -23.94 9.50
CA GLU A 141 11.91 -23.56 9.54
C GLU A 141 11.65 -22.11 9.15
N LYS A 142 12.40 -21.16 9.70
CA LYS A 142 12.26 -19.73 9.39
C LYS A 142 12.56 -19.38 7.94
N LEU A 143 13.56 -20.03 7.33
CA LEU A 143 13.93 -19.81 5.93
C LEU A 143 12.89 -20.44 4.99
N ILE A 144 12.33 -21.59 5.36
CA ILE A 144 11.25 -22.24 4.64
C ILE A 144 10.01 -21.34 4.61
N GLU A 145 9.63 -20.73 5.74
CA GLU A 145 8.51 -19.78 5.81
C GLU A 145 8.75 -18.53 4.95
N GLN A 146 9.94 -17.93 5.06
CA GLN A 146 10.31 -16.77 4.25
C GLN A 146 10.27 -17.08 2.75
N GLN A 147 10.75 -18.26 2.34
CA GLN A 147 10.73 -18.69 0.95
C GLN A 147 9.29 -18.90 0.45
N VAL A 148 8.43 -19.53 1.26
CA VAL A 148 7.01 -19.69 0.92
C VAL A 148 6.32 -18.34 0.74
N SER A 149 6.54 -17.40 1.68
CA SER A 149 5.99 -16.04 1.56
C SER A 149 6.50 -15.32 0.32
N PHE A 150 7.79 -15.49 -0.04
CA PHE A 150 8.37 -14.91 -1.25
C PHE A 150 7.76 -15.50 -2.53
N LEU A 151 7.63 -16.83 -2.63
CA LEU A 151 7.06 -17.47 -3.81
C LEU A 151 5.58 -17.09 -3.99
N LEU A 152 4.82 -17.06 -2.90
CA LEU A 152 3.41 -16.66 -2.91
C LEU A 152 3.22 -15.18 -3.26
N SER A 153 4.06 -14.27 -2.73
CA SER A 153 3.95 -12.84 -3.01
C SER A 153 4.21 -12.50 -4.48
N HIS A 154 5.05 -13.30 -5.15
CA HIS A 154 5.34 -13.16 -6.57
C HIS A 154 4.45 -14.02 -7.48
N LYS A 155 3.44 -14.70 -6.91
CA LYS A 155 2.49 -15.58 -7.63
C LYS A 155 3.17 -16.69 -8.44
N LEU A 156 4.27 -17.23 -7.92
CA LEU A 156 4.96 -18.35 -8.54
C LEU A 156 4.32 -19.68 -8.12
N GLU A 157 4.18 -20.60 -9.06
CA GLU A 157 3.65 -21.95 -8.78
C GLU A 157 4.76 -22.86 -8.25
N PHE A 158 4.58 -23.44 -7.06
CA PHE A 158 5.54 -24.38 -6.47
C PHE A 158 4.86 -25.52 -5.71
N ASP A 159 5.49 -26.68 -5.72
CA ASP A 159 5.18 -27.81 -4.86
C ASP A 159 6.19 -27.89 -3.71
N GLN A 160 5.70 -28.23 -2.51
CA GLN A 160 6.52 -28.32 -1.30
C GLN A 160 6.49 -29.73 -0.71
N LYS A 161 7.66 -30.36 -0.58
CA LYS A 161 7.84 -31.62 0.16
C LYS A 161 8.62 -31.35 1.45
N LYS A 162 7.92 -31.35 2.58
CA LYS A 162 8.52 -31.14 3.91
C LYS A 162 9.11 -32.44 4.44
N LYS A 163 10.39 -32.43 4.82
CA LYS A 163 11.01 -33.50 5.61
C LYS A 163 10.98 -33.12 7.09
N ARG A 164 10.30 -33.95 7.88
CA ARG A 164 10.21 -33.81 9.34
C ARG A 164 11.17 -34.80 10.00
N ASN A 165 11.91 -34.34 11.02
CA ASN A 165 12.74 -35.22 11.84
C ASN A 165 11.91 -35.89 12.96
N LEU A 166 12.49 -36.90 13.62
CA LEU A 166 11.84 -37.70 14.68
C LEU A 166 11.27 -36.89 15.87
N ARG A 167 11.64 -35.61 16.01
CA ARG A 167 11.12 -34.68 17.02
C ARG A 167 10.02 -33.74 16.51
N SER A 168 9.39 -34.06 15.38
CA SER A 168 8.28 -33.29 14.79
C SER A 168 8.65 -31.92 14.19
N ASN A 169 9.89 -31.46 14.35
CA ASN A 169 10.36 -30.20 13.77
C ASN A 169 10.71 -30.37 12.28
N VAL A 170 10.24 -29.45 11.44
CA VAL A 170 10.57 -29.40 10.01
C VAL A 170 12.02 -28.92 9.89
N THR A 171 12.92 -29.79 9.43
CA THR A 171 14.35 -29.47 9.37
C THR A 171 14.74 -29.06 7.94
N GLU A 172 14.09 -29.66 6.94
CA GLU A 172 14.41 -29.47 5.52
C GLU A 172 13.12 -29.50 4.69
N SER A 173 13.08 -28.70 3.62
CA SER A 173 11.98 -28.70 2.66
C SER A 173 12.55 -28.68 1.25
N VAL A 174 12.11 -29.62 0.42
CA VAL A 174 12.39 -29.63 -1.02
C VAL A 174 11.26 -28.89 -1.71
N PHE A 175 11.62 -27.88 -2.50
CA PHE A 175 10.71 -27.10 -3.32
C PHE A 175 10.88 -27.52 -4.78
N LYS A 176 9.76 -27.74 -5.46
CA LYS A 176 9.72 -27.93 -6.92
C LYS A 176 8.97 -26.74 -7.50
N LEU A 177 9.73 -25.79 -8.02
CA LEU A 177 9.22 -24.56 -8.60
C LEU A 177 8.94 -24.77 -10.08
N LYS A 178 7.71 -24.57 -10.52
CA LYS A 178 7.42 -24.54 -11.95
C LYS A 178 8.00 -23.28 -12.54
N LYS A 179 8.68 -23.37 -13.68
CA LYS A 179 9.18 -22.20 -14.43
C LYS A 179 8.01 -21.49 -15.11
N ARG A 180 7.14 -20.87 -14.32
CA ARG A 180 5.95 -20.13 -14.76
C ARG A 180 5.85 -18.82 -13.99
N VAL A 181 6.07 -17.72 -14.70
CA VAL A 181 6.05 -16.36 -14.13
C VAL A 181 4.90 -15.58 -14.76
N PRO A 182 3.81 -15.30 -14.02
CA PRO A 182 2.74 -14.44 -14.51
C PRO A 182 3.20 -12.98 -14.49
N VAL A 183 3.01 -12.30 -15.61
CA VAL A 183 3.37 -10.89 -15.82
C VAL A 183 2.10 -10.08 -16.06
N SER A 184 2.03 -8.89 -15.46
CA SER A 184 0.88 -8.00 -15.63
C SER A 184 1.31 -6.54 -15.69
N ILE A 185 0.82 -5.82 -16.69
CA ILE A 185 1.01 -4.39 -16.90
C ILE A 185 -0.38 -3.76 -16.90
N ALA A 186 -0.69 -2.93 -15.92
CA ALA A 186 -1.99 -2.30 -15.78
C ALA A 186 -1.87 -0.79 -15.67
N MET A 187 -2.75 -0.06 -16.35
CA MET A 187 -2.99 1.36 -16.12
C MET A 187 -4.32 1.52 -15.41
N GLU A 188 -4.33 2.26 -14.32
CA GLU A 188 -5.49 2.49 -13.45
C GLU A 188 -5.75 4.00 -13.31
N ALA A 189 -6.96 4.45 -13.57
CA ALA A 189 -7.38 5.82 -13.28
C ALA A 189 -7.56 6.00 -11.78
N ASP A 190 -6.83 6.96 -11.23
CA ASP A 190 -7.05 7.51 -9.91
C ASP A 190 -7.92 8.77 -10.04
N ILE A 191 -9.23 8.61 -9.85
CA ILE A 191 -10.21 9.70 -9.96
C ILE A 191 -10.02 10.71 -8.82
N ASP A 192 -9.59 10.25 -7.65
CA ASP A 192 -9.40 11.10 -6.49
C ASP A 192 -8.25 12.09 -6.70
N ASN A 193 -7.16 11.63 -7.32
CA ASN A 193 -5.98 12.43 -7.63
C ASN A 193 -5.94 12.95 -9.08
N SER A 194 -6.92 12.57 -9.92
CA SER A 194 -6.97 12.94 -11.35
C SER A 194 -5.71 12.52 -12.14
N GLN A 195 -5.19 11.33 -11.84
CA GLN A 195 -3.94 10.81 -12.41
C GLN A 195 -4.11 9.37 -12.90
N ILE A 196 -3.13 8.87 -13.66
CA ILE A 196 -3.13 7.49 -14.15
C ILE A 196 -1.96 6.73 -13.54
N ILE A 197 -2.24 5.63 -12.86
CA ILE A 197 -1.24 4.81 -12.20
C ILE A 197 -0.89 3.61 -13.09
N LEU A 198 0.36 3.55 -13.54
CA LEU A 198 0.94 2.38 -14.21
C LEU A 198 1.50 1.40 -13.17
N LYS A 199 1.04 0.15 -13.20
CA LYS A 199 1.49 -0.95 -12.34
C LYS A 199 2.03 -2.09 -13.19
N ILE A 200 3.29 -2.44 -12.99
CA ILE A 200 3.99 -3.50 -13.72
C ILE A 200 4.45 -4.55 -12.71
N HIS A 201 3.94 -5.77 -12.85
CA HIS A 201 4.29 -6.92 -12.04
C HIS A 201 5.14 -7.90 -12.83
N ASN A 202 6.27 -8.33 -12.24
CA ASN A 202 7.11 -9.42 -12.70
C ASN A 202 7.63 -9.30 -14.15
N PHE A 203 7.82 -8.09 -14.69
CA PHE A 203 8.24 -7.92 -16.10
C PHE A 203 9.76 -7.96 -16.30
N SER A 204 10.49 -7.05 -15.64
CA SER A 204 11.95 -6.96 -15.71
C SER A 204 12.61 -7.78 -14.60
N SER A 205 12.08 -7.65 -13.40
CA SER A 205 12.42 -8.46 -12.23
C SER A 205 11.15 -8.91 -11.53
N LEU A 206 11.26 -9.95 -10.70
CA LEU A 206 10.20 -10.30 -9.78
C LEU A 206 9.91 -9.12 -8.85
N GLY A 207 8.65 -8.69 -8.79
CA GLY A 207 8.23 -7.54 -7.98
C GLY A 207 7.17 -6.67 -8.65
N LEU A 208 6.83 -5.57 -7.98
CA LEU A 208 5.88 -4.57 -8.44
C LEU A 208 6.60 -3.24 -8.65
N ILE A 209 6.44 -2.68 -9.85
CA ILE A 209 6.87 -1.33 -10.22
C ILE A 209 5.60 -0.51 -10.42
N GLN A 210 5.47 0.57 -9.67
CA GLN A 210 4.33 1.49 -9.78
C GLN A 210 4.82 2.88 -10.17
N ARG A 211 4.13 3.51 -11.11
CA ARG A 211 4.33 4.90 -11.51
C ARG A 211 3.01 5.64 -11.60
N THR A 212 3.08 6.92 -11.29
CA THR A 212 1.98 7.85 -11.49
C THR A 212 2.32 8.68 -12.72
N LEU A 213 1.36 8.78 -13.64
CA LEU A 213 1.47 9.46 -14.92
C LEU A 213 0.42 10.56 -14.97
N GLU A 214 0.79 11.68 -15.57
CA GLU A 214 -0.16 12.71 -15.97
C GLU A 214 -0.85 12.33 -17.28
N VAL A 215 -2.05 12.88 -17.49
CA VAL A 215 -2.88 12.53 -18.65
C VAL A 215 -2.22 12.93 -19.98
N ASP A 216 -1.42 13.99 -19.95
CA ASP A 216 -0.69 14.50 -21.11
C ASP A 216 0.55 13.67 -21.46
N GLU A 217 1.11 12.91 -20.51
CA GLU A 217 2.27 12.04 -20.75
C GLU A 217 1.89 10.82 -21.61
N ILE A 218 0.60 10.47 -21.66
CA ILE A 218 0.09 9.38 -22.51
C ILE A 218 -0.07 9.90 -23.95
N THR A 219 1.05 9.98 -24.64
CA THR A 219 1.15 10.29 -26.08
C THR A 219 1.34 9.02 -26.91
N ASP A 220 1.28 9.14 -28.24
CA ASP A 220 1.58 8.02 -29.13
C ASP A 220 3.03 7.54 -28.98
N GLU A 221 3.97 8.47 -28.77
CA GLU A 221 5.38 8.12 -28.53
C GLU A 221 5.55 7.38 -27.20
N TYR A 222 4.74 7.69 -26.19
CA TYR A 222 4.74 6.92 -24.94
C TYR A 222 4.20 5.50 -25.17
N LEU A 223 3.10 5.35 -25.92
CA LEU A 223 2.54 4.05 -26.25
C LEU A 223 3.50 3.21 -27.09
N ASP A 224 4.17 3.79 -28.09
CA ASP A 224 5.19 3.08 -28.90
C ASP A 224 6.34 2.58 -28.02
N ARG A 225 6.86 3.43 -27.13
CA ARG A 225 7.89 3.03 -26.15
C ARG A 225 7.40 1.91 -25.24
N LEU A 226 6.16 1.98 -24.76
CA LEU A 226 5.55 0.91 -23.98
C LEU A 226 5.44 -0.40 -24.78
N GLY A 227 5.06 -0.35 -26.05
CA GLY A 227 5.01 -1.51 -26.93
C GLY A 227 6.38 -2.15 -27.14
N ARG A 228 7.40 -1.33 -27.42
CA ARG A 228 8.81 -1.79 -27.50
C ARG A 228 9.30 -2.38 -26.19
N TYR A 229 8.89 -1.80 -25.06
CA TYR A 229 9.17 -2.32 -23.74
C TYR A 229 8.54 -3.70 -23.53
N ILE A 230 7.24 -3.88 -23.86
CA ILE A 230 6.54 -5.17 -23.80
C ILE A 230 7.25 -6.22 -24.67
N MET A 231 7.76 -5.81 -25.82
CA MET A 231 8.57 -6.63 -26.73
C MET A 231 10.02 -6.83 -26.31
N ARG A 232 10.42 -6.28 -25.16
CA ARG A 232 11.78 -6.35 -24.60
C ARG A 232 12.87 -5.82 -25.54
N GLN A 233 12.49 -4.97 -26.50
CA GLN A 233 13.40 -4.33 -27.44
C GLN A 233 14.09 -3.12 -26.80
N ASP A 234 13.40 -2.45 -25.89
CA ASP A 234 13.92 -1.32 -25.13
C ASP A 234 13.69 -1.54 -23.64
N GLN A 235 14.75 -1.81 -22.88
CA GLN A 235 14.66 -1.98 -21.42
C GLN A 235 14.79 -0.65 -20.66
N SER A 236 15.15 0.44 -21.34
CA SER A 236 15.42 1.75 -20.74
C SER A 236 14.16 2.51 -20.32
N PHE A 237 13.00 2.09 -20.83
CA PHE A 237 11.68 2.67 -20.52
C PHE A 237 11.43 2.84 -19.01
N ILE A 238 11.90 1.88 -18.19
CA ILE A 238 11.77 1.99 -16.73
C ILE A 238 13.03 2.53 -16.08
N THR A 239 14.22 2.19 -16.57
CA THR A 239 15.48 2.58 -15.93
C THR A 239 15.72 4.10 -15.92
N ASN A 240 15.26 4.82 -16.95
CA ASN A 240 15.46 6.27 -17.04
C ASN A 240 14.56 7.08 -16.10
N GLU A 241 13.58 6.45 -15.45
CA GLU A 241 12.53 7.14 -14.71
C GLU A 241 12.22 6.43 -13.39
N LEU A 242 13.10 5.56 -12.86
CA LEU A 242 13.00 5.05 -11.49
C LEU A 242 13.04 6.28 -10.56
N SER A 243 11.86 6.86 -10.37
CA SER A 243 11.62 8.13 -9.74
C SER A 243 12.31 8.08 -8.40
N GLU A 244 13.00 9.17 -8.07
CA GLU A 244 13.65 9.36 -6.78
C GLU A 244 12.73 8.96 -5.61
N GLU A 245 11.41 8.98 -5.80
CA GLU A 245 10.38 8.53 -4.85
C GLU A 245 10.38 7.03 -4.55
N ALA A 246 10.57 6.16 -5.55
CA ALA A 246 10.67 4.72 -5.33
C ALA A 246 11.97 4.38 -4.58
N LEU A 247 13.08 5.02 -4.97
CA LEU A 247 14.35 4.92 -4.27
C LEU A 247 14.28 5.53 -2.86
N LYS A 248 13.54 6.63 -2.67
CA LYS A 248 13.36 7.30 -1.38
C LYS A 248 12.48 6.49 -0.44
N SER A 249 11.38 5.90 -0.91
CA SER A 249 10.55 5.03 -0.09
C SER A 249 11.26 3.73 0.31
N ILE A 250 12.09 3.17 -0.58
CA ILE A 250 12.97 2.03 -0.25
C ILE A 250 14.06 2.46 0.75
N ARG A 251 14.71 3.61 0.54
CA ARG A 251 15.76 4.16 1.43
C ARG A 251 15.19 4.53 2.81
N ASP A 252 13.97 5.05 2.88
CA ASP A 252 13.30 5.40 4.12
C ASP A 252 12.84 4.15 4.90
N LYS A 253 12.40 3.10 4.20
CA LYS A 253 12.15 1.79 4.83
C LYS A 253 13.44 1.18 5.37
N LEU A 254 14.53 1.21 4.60
CA LEU A 254 15.83 0.69 5.02
C LEU A 254 16.37 1.43 6.26
N ARG A 255 16.29 2.78 6.26
CA ARG A 255 16.70 3.61 7.41
C ARG A 255 15.86 3.36 8.66
N ARG A 256 14.57 3.10 8.51
CA ARG A 256 13.69 2.76 9.64
C ARG A 256 14.08 1.41 10.23
N GLU A 257 14.30 0.38 9.40
CA GLU A 257 14.74 -0.94 9.85
C GLU A 257 16.12 -0.92 10.51
N GLU A 258 17.09 -0.20 9.94
CA GLU A 258 18.43 -0.05 10.54
C GLU A 258 18.37 0.62 11.90
N LYS A 259 17.56 1.68 12.03
CA LYS A 259 17.40 2.41 13.29
C LYS A 259 16.68 1.56 14.35
N GLN A 260 15.77 0.69 13.93
CA GLN A 260 15.09 -0.27 14.80
C GLN A 260 16.05 -1.34 15.31
N ARG A 261 16.84 -1.95 14.40
CA ARG A 261 17.87 -2.93 14.77
C ARG A 261 18.95 -2.34 15.68
N ALA A 262 19.39 -1.11 15.43
CA ALA A 262 20.37 -0.43 16.27
C ALA A 262 19.84 -0.19 17.70
N LYS A 263 18.56 0.18 17.84
CA LYS A 263 17.92 0.32 19.15
C LYS A 263 17.79 -1.02 19.88
N GLU A 264 17.37 -2.07 19.18
CA GLU A 264 17.26 -3.42 19.76
C GLU A 264 18.61 -3.96 20.23
N LEU A 265 19.66 -3.79 19.42
CA LEU A 265 21.04 -4.16 19.78
C LEU A 265 21.55 -3.35 20.97
N GLY A 266 21.32 -2.03 20.99
CA GLY A 266 21.73 -1.16 22.09
C GLY A 266 21.06 -1.55 23.42
N MET A 267 19.74 -1.79 23.41
CA MET A 267 19.01 -2.22 24.61
C MET A 267 19.51 -3.58 25.12
N ARG A 268 19.81 -4.52 24.20
CA ARG A 268 20.29 -5.85 24.56
C ARG A 268 21.70 -5.83 25.15
N VAL A 269 22.59 -4.96 24.64
CA VAL A 269 23.94 -4.75 25.22
C VAL A 269 23.85 -4.15 26.61
N GLN A 270 22.90 -3.24 26.85
CA GLN A 270 22.72 -2.61 28.15
C GLN A 270 22.18 -3.59 29.20
N GLN A 271 21.21 -4.43 28.82
CA GLN A 271 20.72 -5.52 29.68
C GLN A 271 21.83 -6.48 30.09
N LEU A 272 22.68 -6.91 29.14
CA LEU A 272 23.80 -7.80 29.44
C LEU A 272 24.84 -7.16 30.37
N ARG A 273 25.05 -5.84 30.29
CA ARG A 273 25.92 -5.12 31.22
C ARG A 273 25.33 -5.05 32.63
N GLU A 274 24.04 -4.76 32.76
CA GLU A 274 23.34 -4.73 34.05
C GLU A 274 23.28 -6.11 34.72
N GLU A 275 23.07 -7.16 33.94
CA GLU A 275 23.10 -8.54 34.42
C GLU A 275 24.50 -8.94 34.94
N ARG A 276 25.57 -8.56 34.22
CA ARG A 276 26.95 -8.76 34.69
C ARG A 276 27.23 -8.02 35.99
N ILE A 277 26.84 -6.75 36.09
CA ILE A 277 27.05 -5.96 37.31
C ILE A 277 26.32 -6.59 38.50
N LYS A 278 25.08 -7.07 38.31
CA LYS A 278 24.33 -7.78 39.36
C LYS A 278 24.95 -9.12 39.73
N GLN A 279 25.48 -9.87 38.76
CA GLN A 279 26.20 -11.11 39.02
C GLN A 279 27.48 -10.85 39.82
N ASP A 280 28.28 -9.87 39.42
CA ASP A 280 29.54 -9.53 40.11
C ASP A 280 29.27 -9.02 41.54
N GLN A 281 28.24 -8.20 41.75
CA GLN A 281 27.80 -7.78 43.08
C GLN A 281 27.31 -8.96 43.94
N GLY A 282 26.51 -9.86 43.36
CA GLY A 282 26.04 -11.07 44.07
C GLY A 282 27.16 -12.05 44.44
N VAL A 283 28.24 -12.10 43.66
CA VAL A 283 29.44 -12.90 43.97
C VAL A 283 30.25 -12.25 45.10
N LEU A 284 30.41 -10.92 45.09
CA LEU A 284 31.11 -10.17 46.13
C LEU A 284 30.41 -10.25 47.49
N ASP A 285 29.07 -10.18 47.53
CA ASP A 285 28.30 -10.32 48.78
C ASP A 285 28.38 -11.74 49.35
N LYS A 286 28.39 -12.77 48.50
CA LYS A 286 28.60 -14.17 48.94
C LYS A 286 30.01 -14.41 49.47
N ALA A 287 31.03 -13.73 48.92
CA ALA A 287 32.40 -13.82 49.40
C ALA A 287 32.57 -13.16 50.79
N ARG A 288 31.89 -12.03 51.03
CA ARG A 288 31.89 -11.35 52.33
C ARG A 288 31.15 -12.13 53.42
N GLY A 289 30.04 -12.81 53.08
CA GLY A 289 29.30 -13.65 54.03
C GLY A 289 30.05 -14.90 54.51
N ARG A 290 31.09 -15.35 53.81
CA ARG A 290 31.91 -16.53 54.19
C ARG A 290 33.17 -16.19 55.00
N LEU A 291 33.55 -14.91 55.08
CA LEU A 291 34.72 -14.46 55.87
C LEU A 291 34.35 -13.95 57.27
N GLY A 292 33.05 -13.95 57.60
CA GLY A 292 32.52 -13.51 58.90
C GLY A 292 31.87 -14.63 59.73
N ALA A 293 32.13 -15.90 59.40
CA ALA A 293 31.66 -17.07 60.15
C ALA A 293 32.85 -17.92 60.60
#